data_AF-A0A0W0FC67-F1
#
_entry.id   AF-A0A0W0FC67-F1
#
_cell.length_a   1.000
_cell.length_b   1.000
_cell.length_c   1.000
_cell.angle_alpha   90.00
_cell.angle_beta   90.00
_cell.angle_gamma   90.00
#
_symmetry.space_group_name_H-M   'P 1'
#
loop_
_entity.id
_entity.type
_entity.pdbx_description
1 polymer ?
#
loop_
_entity_poly.entity_id
_entity_poly.type
_entity_poly.pdbx_seq_one_letter_code
_entity_poly.pdbx_strand_id
1 'polypeptide(L)' 'MPLVDRVGGLKIPVTFVYGDQDWMDPEGGAKSVEEMRKAGNGMGRMYIVNNAGHHVYLDNPKAVNDLLIKELDRRVSRS' A
#
# COMPACT_ATOMS: atom_id res chain seq x y z
N MET A 1 15.09 6.54 -1.24
CA MET A 1 14.19 6.03 -2.31
C MET A 1 13.18 7.13 -2.55
N PRO A 2 13.05 7.70 -3.76
CA PRO A 2 12.41 9.01 -3.95
C PRO A 2 11.02 9.17 -3.33
N LEU A 3 10.21 8.12 -3.30
CA LEU A 3 8.89 8.15 -2.65
C LEU A 3 8.96 8.03 -1.12
N VAL A 4 9.78 7.13 -0.59
CA VAL A 4 9.99 6.93 0.86
C VAL A 4 10.37 8.24 1.53
N ASP A 5 11.24 9.02 0.88
CA ASP A 5 11.77 10.28 1.42
C ASP A 5 10.73 11.42 1.41
N ARG A 6 9.57 11.22 0.76
CA ARG A 6 8.52 12.24 0.54
C ARG A 6 7.16 11.86 1.14
N VAL A 7 6.92 10.57 1.39
CA VAL A 7 5.60 10.04 1.75
C VAL A 7 5.08 10.56 3.09
N GLY A 8 5.95 10.97 4.01
CA GLY A 8 5.57 11.51 5.32
C GLY A 8 4.72 12.81 5.25
N GLY A 9 4.75 13.52 4.12
CA GLY A 9 3.90 14.68 3.89
C GLY A 9 2.42 14.34 3.65
N LEU A 10 2.09 13.08 3.34
CA LEU A 10 0.72 12.66 3.07
C LEU A 10 -0.07 12.48 4.37
N LYS A 11 -1.26 13.10 4.44
CA LYS A 11 -2.20 13.01 5.58
C LYS A 11 -3.48 12.22 5.26
N ILE A 12 -3.43 11.44 4.19
CA ILE A 12 -4.51 10.57 3.72
C ILE A 12 -4.15 9.10 3.98
N PRO A 13 -5.14 8.18 4.01
CA PRO A 13 -4.87 6.76 3.96
C PRO A 13 -4.10 6.40 2.68
N VAL A 14 -3.10 5.53 2.81
CA VAL A 14 -2.29 5.04 1.68
C VAL A 14 -2.08 3.55 1.85
N THR A 15 -2.39 2.80 0.79
CA THR A 15 -2.16 1.36 0.73
C THR A 15 -1.23 1.04 -0.43
N PHE A 16 -0.08 0.46 -0.13
CA PHE A 16 0.84 -0.11 -1.12
C PHE A 16 0.44 -1.55 -1.42
N VAL A 17 0.49 -1.95 -2.68
CA VAL A 17 0.11 -3.30 -3.12
C VAL A 17 1.17 -3.80 -4.09
N TYR A 18 1.70 -4.99 -3.83
CA TYR A 18 2.69 -5.68 -4.66
C TYR A 18 2.20 -7.07 -5.03
N GLY A 19 2.73 -7.64 -6.11
CA GLY A 19 2.62 -9.06 -6.40
C GLY A 19 3.63 -9.89 -5.60
N ASP A 20 3.38 -11.18 -5.42
CA ASP A 20 4.35 -12.12 -4.84
C ASP A 20 5.50 -12.46 -5.80
N GLN A 21 5.34 -12.17 -7.09
CA GLN A 21 6.34 -12.32 -8.16
C GLN A 21 6.66 -10.97 -8.82
N ASP A 22 6.57 -9.88 -8.06
CA ASP A 22 6.86 -8.54 -8.56
C ASP A 22 8.37 -8.35 -8.82
N TRP A 23 8.71 -7.62 -9.88
CA TRP A 23 10.08 -7.21 -10.16
C TRP A 23 10.51 -6.04 -9.26
N MET A 24 9.54 -5.34 -8.65
CA MET A 24 9.76 -4.28 -7.69
C MET A 24 9.83 -4.81 -6.26
N ASP A 25 10.79 -4.32 -5.49
CA ASP A 25 11.00 -4.72 -4.09
C ASP A 25 9.91 -4.16 -3.15
N PRO A 26 9.14 -5.02 -2.46
CA PRO A 26 8.11 -4.60 -1.50
C PRO A 26 8.69 -3.88 -0.26
N GLU A 27 10.00 -3.98 0.00
CA GLU A 27 10.65 -3.25 1.09
C GLU A 27 10.42 -1.74 0.99
N GLY A 28 10.27 -1.21 -0.24
CA GLY A 28 9.90 0.19 -0.47
C GLY A 28 8.56 0.60 0.14
N GLY A 29 7.56 -0.28 0.04
CA GLY A 29 6.25 -0.08 0.65
C GLY A 29 6.33 -0.15 2.16
N ALA A 30 7.06 -1.13 2.70
CA ALA A 30 7.28 -1.26 4.14
C ALA A 30 7.96 -0.03 4.75
N LYS A 31 9.04 0.46 4.12
CA LYS A 31 9.72 1.70 4.51
C LYS A 31 8.79 2.90 4.41
N SER A 32 7.99 2.99 3.35
CA SER A 32 7.04 4.09 3.19
C SER A 32 5.97 4.12 4.29
N VAL A 33 5.44 2.96 4.70
CA VAL A 33 4.49 2.85 5.82
C VAL A 33 5.13 3.32 7.12
N GLU A 34 6.40 2.95 7.36
CA GLU A 34 7.14 3.37 8.55
C GLU A 34 7.40 4.88 8.56
N GLU A 35 7.80 5.48 7.43
CA GLU A 35 8.01 6.93 7.34
C GLU A 35 6.71 7.73 7.51
N MET A 36 5.58 7.24 6.96
CA MET A 36 4.27 7.83 7.24
C MET A 36 3.93 7.78 8.73
N ARG A 37 4.18 6.64 9.38
CA ARG A 37 3.93 6.46 10.81
C ARG A 37 4.76 7.43 11.65
N LYS A 38 6.06 7.58 11.35
CA LYS A 38 6.95 8.55 11.99
C LYS A 38 6.47 10.00 11.81
N ALA A 39 5.88 10.31 10.65
CA ALA A 39 5.30 11.61 10.35
C ALA A 39 3.86 11.82 10.89
N GLY A 40 3.38 10.92 11.75
CA GLY A 40 2.08 11.02 12.40
C GLY A 40 0.89 10.52 11.56
N ASN A 41 1.14 9.88 10.42
CA ASN A 41 0.11 9.22 9.62
C ASN A 41 0.13 7.70 9.87
N GLY A 42 -0.72 7.23 10.79
CA GLY A 42 -0.88 5.81 11.11
C GLY A 42 -1.77 5.01 10.15
N MET A 43 -2.20 5.59 9.03
CA MET A 43 -3.14 4.96 8.09
C MET A 43 -2.45 4.25 6.91
N GLY A 44 -1.11 4.19 6.92
CA GLY A 44 -0.31 3.47 5.94
C GLY A 44 -0.47 1.96 6.04
N ARG A 45 -0.60 1.28 4.90
CA ARG A 45 -0.68 -0.19 4.79
C ARG A 45 0.12 -0.71 3.61
N MET A 46 0.49 -1.99 3.69
CA MET A 46 1.12 -2.73 2.59
C MET A 46 0.51 -4.13 2.49
N TYR A 47 0.26 -4.58 1.26
CA TYR A 47 -0.23 -5.92 0.96
C TYR A 47 0.59 -6.59 -0.15
N ILE A 48 0.74 -7.91 -0.05
CA ILE A 48 1.22 -8.77 -1.13
C ILE A 48 0.01 -9.55 -1.67
N VAL A 49 -0.17 -9.51 -2.99
CA VAL A 49 -1.19 -10.27 -3.70
C VAL A 49 -0.55 -11.54 -4.24
N ASN A 50 -1.04 -12.69 -3.79
CA ASN A 50 -0.53 -13.99 -4.23
C ASN A 50 -0.91 -14.27 -5.69
N ASN A 51 -0.08 -15.05 -6.37
CA ASN A 51 -0.22 -15.42 -7.78
C ASN A 51 -0.31 -14.19 -8.69
N ALA A 52 0.54 -13.18 -8.44
CA ALA A 52 0.56 -11.95 -9.22
C ALA A 52 1.98 -11.40 -9.37
N GLY A 53 2.28 -10.87 -10.56
CA GLY A 53 3.45 -10.04 -10.79
C GLY A 53 3.15 -8.57 -10.51
N HIS A 54 3.81 -7.68 -11.24
CA HIS A 54 3.68 -6.23 -11.06
C HIS A 54 2.28 -5.68 -11.38
N HIS A 55 1.64 -6.23 -12.42
CA HIS A 55 0.30 -5.84 -12.82
C HIS A 55 -0.74 -6.62 -12.01
N VAL A 56 -0.76 -6.41 -10.69
CA VAL A 56 -1.62 -7.15 -9.74
C VAL A 56 -3.10 -7.16 -10.13
N TYR A 57 -3.59 -6.07 -10.71
CA TYR A 57 -4.98 -5.92 -11.17
C TYR A 57 -5.31 -6.75 -12.42
N LEU A 58 -4.29 -7.14 -13.19
CA LEU A 58 -4.44 -8.01 -14.36
C LEU A 58 -4.29 -9.48 -13.97
N ASP A 59 -3.30 -9.79 -13.13
CA ASP A 59 -2.95 -11.18 -12.79
C ASP A 59 -3.92 -11.79 -11.77
N ASN A 60 -4.39 -11.00 -10.80
CA ASN A 60 -5.35 -11.44 -9.79
C ASN A 60 -6.43 -10.35 -9.53
N PRO A 61 -7.32 -10.10 -10.51
CA PRO A 61 -8.32 -9.04 -10.42
C PRO A 61 -9.28 -9.24 -9.25
N LYS A 62 -9.59 -10.49 -8.89
CA LYS A 62 -10.47 -10.78 -7.75
C LYS A 62 -9.85 -10.30 -6.44
N ALA A 63 -8.61 -10.68 -6.15
CA ALA A 63 -7.95 -10.30 -4.90
C ALA A 63 -7.75 -8.78 -4.81
N VAL A 64 -7.41 -8.12 -5.93
CA VAL A 64 -7.27 -6.66 -5.97
C VAL A 64 -8.62 -5.97 -5.76
N ASN A 65 -9.70 -6.44 -6.40
CA ASN A 65 -11.03 -5.85 -6.21
C ASN A 65 -11.52 -6.00 -4.78
N ASP A 66 -11.35 -7.19 -4.18
CA ASP A 66 -11.71 -7.42 -2.78
C ASP A 66 -10.90 -6.51 -1.84
N LEU A 67 -9.61 -6.31 -2.11
CA LEU A 67 -8.75 -5.40 -1.35
C LEU A 67 -9.15 -3.93 -1.53
N LEU A 68 -9.50 -3.51 -2.75
CA LEU A 68 -9.97 -2.15 -3.04
C LEU A 68 -11.23 -1.83 -2.24
N ILE A 69 -12.25 -2.70 -2.30
CA ILE A 69 -13.49 -2.50 -1.53
C ILE A 69 -13.18 -2.45 -0.03
N LYS A 70 -12.38 -3.38 0.48
CA LYS A 70 -11.97 -3.41 1.89
C LYS A 70 -11.32 -2.10 2.36
N GLU A 71 -10.41 -1.52 1.57
CA GLU A 71 -9.73 -0.29 1.97
C GLU A 71 -10.58 0.97 1.74
N LEU A 72 -11.51 0.96 0.78
CA LEU A 72 -12.49 2.03 0.58
C LEU A 72 -13.57 2.06 1.68
N ASP A 73 -14.00 0.90 2.17
CA ASP A 73 -14.99 0.78 3.25
C ASP A 73 -14.40 1.10 4.63
N ARG A 74 -13.07 1.18 4.74
CA ARG A 74 -12.39 1.41 6.01
C ARG A 74 -12.70 2.82 6.50
N ARG A 75 -13.35 2.90 7.67
CA ARG A 75 -13.61 4.17 8.34
C ARG A 75 -12.29 4.86 8.68
N VAL A 76 -12.11 6.07 8.15
CA VAL A 76 -11.00 6.96 8.49
C VAL A 76 -11.44 7.79 9.69
N SER A 77 -10.87 7.50 10.87
CA SER A 77 -11.07 8.40 12.01
C SER A 77 -10.32 9.69 11.73
N ARG A 78 -11.06 10.77 11.46
CA ARG A 78 -10.49 12.12 11.44
C ARG A 78 -10.21 12.50 12.90
N SER A 79 -8.94 12.58 13.27
CA SER A 79 -8.50 13.21 14.52
C SER A 79 -8.67 14.72 14.44
#